data_AF-A0A934GFJ9-F1
#
_entry.id   AF-A0A934GFJ9-F1
#
_cell.length_a   1.000
_cell.length_b   1.000
_cell.length_c   1.000
_cell.angle_alpha   90.00
_cell.angle_beta   90.00
_cell.angle_gamma   90.00
#
_symmetry.space_group_name_H-M   'P 1'
#
loop_
_entity.id
_entity.type
_entity.pdbx_description
1 polymer ?
#
loop_
_entity_poly.entity_id
_entity_poly.type
_entity_poly.pdbx_seq_one_letter_code
_entity_poly.pdbx_strand_id
1 'polypeptide(L)'
;MQTEQKPTMMIHKLICARAVLLALLVMAMSAAIASERIASVDVRGLWVDHRESDQRKVAVWIEDCDGLLCGRIFWLRKPLSTQGQPKRDKHNPDAALRDRPLCGLKILSGFRRVTESTWGGGQIYNASDGRTFSSTISLENDGSLRIRGYVGISLFGKTVEWVRPQENLGRCG
;
A
#
# COMPACT_ATOMS: atom_id res chain seq x y z
N MET A 1 -63.59 37.83 -45.84
CA MET A 1 -64.14 36.75 -44.99
C MET A 1 -62.96 36.15 -44.24
N GLN A 2 -62.84 36.48 -42.95
CA GLN A 2 -61.67 36.20 -42.14
C GLN A 2 -61.60 34.74 -41.69
N THR A 3 -60.41 34.17 -41.91
CA THR A 3 -59.63 33.26 -41.06
C THR A 3 -60.35 32.27 -40.14
N GLU A 4 -60.10 30.98 -40.35
CA GLU A 4 -59.85 30.04 -39.25
C GLU A 4 -58.82 28.99 -39.70
N GLN A 5 -57.56 29.18 -39.30
CA GLN A 5 -56.56 28.12 -39.32
C GLN A 5 -56.03 27.89 -37.90
N LYS A 6 -56.33 26.69 -37.39
CA LYS A 6 -55.34 25.75 -36.82
C LYS A 6 -54.93 25.90 -35.34
N PRO A 7 -55.80 25.53 -34.39
CA PRO A 7 -55.40 25.30 -32.99
C PRO A 7 -54.78 23.90 -32.76
N THR A 8 -55.20 22.87 -33.49
CA THR A 8 -54.91 21.45 -33.13
C THR A 8 -53.48 21.02 -33.42
N MET A 9 -52.80 21.65 -34.40
CA MET A 9 -51.45 21.27 -34.79
C MET A 9 -50.37 21.89 -33.88
N MET A 10 -50.66 23.00 -33.19
CA MET A 10 -49.71 23.58 -32.22
C MET A 10 -49.61 22.70 -30.97
N ILE A 11 -50.73 22.19 -30.46
CA ILE A 11 -50.79 21.39 -29.22
C ILE A 11 -49.99 20.07 -29.37
N HIS A 12 -50.11 19.38 -30.50
CA HIS A 12 -49.33 18.16 -30.78
C HIS A 12 -47.82 18.44 -30.91
N LYS A 13 -47.43 19.56 -31.53
CA LYS A 13 -46.02 19.97 -31.63
C LYS A 13 -45.43 20.31 -30.26
N LEU A 14 -46.20 20.94 -29.37
CA LEU A 14 -45.79 21.26 -28.00
C LEU A 14 -45.64 20.00 -27.11
N ILE A 15 -46.49 18.98 -27.29
CA ILE A 15 -46.39 17.70 -26.54
C ILE A 15 -45.18 16.88 -27.02
N CYS A 16 -44.96 16.76 -28.34
CA CYS A 16 -43.77 16.08 -28.89
C CYS A 16 -42.46 16.81 -28.52
N ALA A 17 -42.44 18.15 -28.57
CA ALA A 17 -41.26 18.92 -28.17
C ALA A 17 -40.91 18.73 -26.69
N ARG A 18 -41.92 18.64 -25.80
CA ARG A 18 -41.71 18.37 -24.36
C ARG A 18 -41.23 16.94 -24.10
N ALA A 19 -41.76 15.95 -24.81
CA ALA A 19 -41.31 14.55 -24.69
C ALA A 19 -39.87 14.36 -25.19
N VAL A 20 -39.49 15.04 -26.29
CA VAL A 20 -38.11 15.05 -26.80
C VAL A 20 -37.16 15.78 -25.85
N LEU A 21 -37.58 16.91 -25.25
CA LEU A 21 -36.78 17.66 -24.27
C LEU A 21 -36.56 16.86 -22.97
N LEU A 22 -37.58 16.16 -22.47
CA LEU A 22 -37.48 15.25 -21.31
C LEU A 22 -36.58 14.04 -21.61
N ALA A 23 -36.68 13.43 -22.80
CA ALA A 23 -35.80 12.33 -23.20
C ALA A 23 -34.33 12.78 -23.34
N LEU A 24 -34.09 13.99 -23.86
CA LEU A 24 -32.75 14.59 -23.93
C LEU A 24 -32.17 14.94 -22.55
N LEU A 25 -33.00 15.39 -21.61
CA LEU A 25 -32.60 15.63 -20.21
C LEU A 25 -32.22 14.32 -19.48
N VAL A 26 -32.95 13.24 -19.71
CA VAL A 26 -32.63 11.90 -19.15
C VAL A 26 -31.35 11.33 -19.76
N MET A 27 -31.12 11.52 -21.07
CA MET A 27 -29.87 11.15 -21.73
C MET A 27 -28.66 11.97 -21.25
N ALA A 28 -28.85 13.26 -20.97
CA ALA A 28 -27.80 14.13 -20.43
C ALA A 28 -27.43 13.79 -18.96
N MET A 29 -28.38 13.31 -18.16
CA MET A 29 -28.13 12.85 -16.78
C MET A 29 -27.38 11.51 -16.71
N SER A 30 -27.33 10.73 -17.79
CA SER A 30 -26.71 9.40 -17.82
C SER A 30 -25.19 9.42 -18.06
N ALA A 31 -24.62 10.57 -18.44
CA ALA A 31 -23.20 10.70 -18.80
C ALA A 31 -22.27 11.10 -17.65
N ALA A 32 -22.79 11.27 -16.43
CA ALA A 32 -22.04 11.81 -15.28
C ALA A 32 -21.75 10.78 -14.18
N ILE A 33 -21.74 9.47 -14.48
CA ILE A 33 -21.06 8.52 -13.60
C ILE A 33 -19.56 8.67 -13.88
N ALA A 34 -18.95 9.69 -13.28
CA ALA A 34 -17.51 9.72 -13.13
C ALA A 34 -17.12 8.42 -12.40
N SER A 35 -16.44 7.52 -13.09
CA SER A 35 -15.76 6.42 -12.41
C SER A 35 -14.72 7.06 -11.50
N GLU A 36 -15.05 7.18 -10.21
CA GLU A 36 -14.06 7.44 -9.19
C GLU A 36 -13.06 6.29 -9.30
N ARG A 37 -11.93 6.56 -9.94
CA ARG A 37 -10.76 5.71 -9.83
C ARG A 37 -10.43 5.72 -8.34
N ILE A 38 -10.80 4.68 -7.61
CA ILE A 38 -10.20 4.43 -6.31
C ILE A 38 -8.71 4.39 -6.61
N ALA A 39 -7.98 5.42 -6.18
CA ALA A 39 -6.54 5.44 -6.33
C ALA A 39 -6.05 4.15 -5.70
N SER A 40 -5.43 3.28 -6.51
CA SER A 40 -4.95 1.99 -6.01
C SER A 40 -4.04 2.30 -4.83
N VAL A 41 -4.40 1.79 -3.65
CA VAL A 41 -3.62 2.01 -2.44
C VAL A 41 -2.20 1.50 -2.66
N ASP A 42 -1.25 2.44 -2.66
CA ASP A 42 0.16 2.16 -2.91
C ASP A 42 0.97 2.21 -1.62
N VAL A 43 1.38 1.03 -1.15
CA VAL A 43 2.20 0.87 0.05
C VAL A 43 3.71 0.94 -0.25
N ARG A 44 4.10 1.16 -1.50
CA ARG A 44 5.52 1.32 -1.86
C ARG A 44 6.12 2.57 -1.21
N GLY A 45 7.43 2.55 -1.08
CA GLY A 45 8.24 3.62 -0.48
C GLY A 45 8.75 3.29 0.92
N LEU A 46 9.19 4.33 1.63
CA LEU A 46 9.89 4.21 2.90
C LEU A 46 8.92 4.14 4.08
N TRP A 47 9.20 3.20 5.00
CA TRP A 47 8.44 2.97 6.23
C TRP A 47 9.39 2.76 7.41
N VAL A 48 9.00 3.22 8.60
CA VAL A 48 9.81 3.16 9.82
C VAL A 48 9.01 2.43 10.91
N ASP A 49 9.67 1.51 11.61
CA ASP A 49 9.11 0.86 12.80
C ASP A 49 8.74 1.91 13.87
N HIS A 50 7.45 2.02 14.21
CA HIS A 50 6.88 3.04 15.11
C HIS A 50 7.27 2.82 16.58
N ARG A 51 7.95 1.73 16.94
CA ARG A 51 8.41 1.49 18.32
C ARG A 51 9.16 2.69 18.90
N GLU A 52 8.79 3.05 20.14
CA GLU A 52 9.37 4.19 20.87
C GLU A 52 10.87 4.02 21.16
N SER A 53 11.36 2.79 21.32
CA SER A 53 12.75 2.52 21.65
C SER A 53 13.71 2.84 20.49
N ASP A 54 14.37 4.00 20.59
CA ASP A 54 15.43 4.53 19.70
C ASP A 54 16.37 3.45 19.16
N GLN A 55 16.83 2.53 20.01
CA GLN A 55 18.03 1.73 19.75
C GLN A 55 17.91 0.75 18.59
N ARG A 56 16.68 0.38 18.21
CA ARG A 56 16.38 -0.64 17.18
C ARG A 56 15.54 -0.11 16.02
N LYS A 57 15.38 1.21 15.91
CA LYS A 57 14.66 1.80 14.77
C LYS A 57 15.34 1.46 13.46
N VAL A 58 14.53 0.98 12.53
CA VAL A 58 14.89 0.60 11.16
C VAL A 58 13.89 1.23 10.21
N ALA A 59 14.37 1.68 9.06
CA ALA A 59 13.51 2.05 7.95
C ALA A 59 13.66 1.04 6.82
N VAL A 60 12.55 0.66 6.20
CA VAL A 60 12.46 -0.34 5.16
C VAL A 60 11.85 0.29 3.93
N TRP A 61 12.54 0.15 2.81
CA TRP A 61 12.01 0.52 1.51
C TRP A 61 11.20 -0.65 0.97
N ILE A 62 9.90 -0.43 0.78
CA ILE A 62 8.97 -1.39 0.20
C ILE A 62 8.80 -1.09 -1.29
N GLU A 63 8.83 -2.13 -2.12
CA GLU A 63 8.75 -2.01 -3.58
C GLU A 63 8.14 -3.26 -4.22
N ASP A 64 7.94 -3.18 -5.53
CA ASP A 64 7.60 -4.35 -6.35
C ASP A 64 8.86 -5.14 -6.70
N CYS A 65 8.85 -6.43 -6.40
CA CYS A 65 9.82 -7.44 -6.82
C CYS A 65 9.09 -8.46 -7.70
N ASP A 66 9.09 -8.24 -9.00
CA ASP A 66 8.52 -9.17 -10.00
C ASP A 66 7.04 -9.48 -9.78
N GLY A 67 6.23 -8.43 -9.53
CA GLY A 67 4.80 -8.54 -9.26
C GLY A 67 4.44 -8.99 -7.84
N LEU A 68 5.43 -9.15 -6.97
CA LEU A 68 5.26 -9.43 -5.54
C LEU A 68 5.84 -8.29 -4.71
N LEU A 69 5.15 -7.92 -3.63
CA LEU A 69 5.67 -6.89 -2.73
C LEU A 69 6.84 -7.46 -1.90
N CYS A 70 7.89 -6.68 -1.79
CA CYS A 70 9.11 -7.00 -1.04
C CYS A 70 9.64 -5.75 -0.34
N GLY A 71 10.68 -5.93 0.48
CA GLY A 71 11.27 -4.79 1.16
C GLY A 71 12.64 -5.06 1.75
N ARG A 72 13.45 -4.00 1.76
CA ARG A 72 14.86 -4.03 2.18
C ARG A 72 15.17 -2.95 3.19
N ILE A 73 16.09 -3.24 4.10
CA ILE A 73 16.59 -2.26 5.07
C ILE A 73 17.22 -1.09 4.31
N PHE A 74 16.62 0.08 4.46
CA PHE A 74 17.05 1.32 3.83
C PHE A 74 17.89 2.18 4.77
N TRP A 75 17.53 2.20 6.05
CA TRP A 75 18.23 2.96 7.08
C TRP A 75 18.19 2.23 8.43
N LEU A 76 19.23 2.44 9.24
CA LEU A 76 19.36 1.92 10.60
C LEU A 76 19.75 3.07 11.52
N ARG A 77 19.10 3.19 12.69
CA ARG A 77 19.51 4.17 13.71
C ARG A 77 20.95 3.99 14.16
N LYS A 78 21.38 2.73 14.28
CA LYS A 78 22.75 2.33 14.62
C LYS A 78 23.29 1.40 13.54
N PRO A 79 23.82 1.93 12.43
CA PRO A 79 24.26 1.13 11.28
C PRO A 79 25.61 0.44 11.55
N LEU A 80 26.41 0.98 12.46
CA LEU A 80 27.74 0.47 12.81
C LEU A 80 27.70 -0.38 14.09
N SER A 81 28.64 -1.32 14.16
CA SER A 81 29.00 -2.08 15.36
C SER A 81 29.83 -1.23 16.32
N THR A 82 30.11 -1.76 17.50
CA THR A 82 31.00 -1.12 18.49
C THR A 82 32.42 -0.91 17.98
N GLN A 83 32.83 -1.64 16.95
CA GLN A 83 34.14 -1.52 16.28
C GLN A 83 34.10 -0.56 15.07
N GLY A 84 33.01 0.19 14.88
CA GLY A 84 32.85 1.11 13.75
C GLY A 84 32.58 0.45 12.40
N GLN A 85 32.47 -0.88 12.35
CA GLN A 85 32.20 -1.64 11.12
C GLN A 85 30.70 -1.73 10.84
N PRO A 86 30.23 -1.76 9.57
CA PRO A 86 28.84 -2.00 9.23
C PRO A 86 28.29 -3.27 9.91
N LYS A 87 27.07 -3.20 10.45
CA LYS A 87 26.42 -4.38 11.03
C LYS A 87 26.19 -5.45 9.97
N ARG A 88 26.42 -6.70 10.38
CA ARG A 88 26.28 -7.91 9.55
C ARG A 88 25.19 -8.82 10.09
N ASP A 89 24.72 -9.74 9.27
CA ASP A 89 23.66 -10.70 9.57
C ASP A 89 24.13 -11.88 10.44
N LYS A 90 24.79 -11.58 11.56
CA LYS A 90 25.53 -12.55 12.38
C LYS A 90 24.68 -13.73 12.92
N HIS A 91 23.38 -13.54 13.07
CA HIS A 91 22.48 -14.56 13.60
C HIS A 91 21.87 -15.45 12.52
N ASN A 92 22.23 -15.27 11.25
CA ASN A 92 21.68 -16.11 10.18
C ASN A 92 21.95 -17.60 10.46
N PRO A 93 20.95 -18.49 10.35
CA PRO A 93 21.16 -19.92 10.53
C PRO A 93 22.16 -20.48 9.51
N ASP A 94 22.18 -19.94 8.29
CA ASP A 94 23.18 -20.27 7.28
C ASP A 94 24.47 -19.45 7.53
N ALA A 95 25.56 -20.16 7.83
CA ALA A 95 26.86 -19.55 8.07
C ALA A 95 27.38 -18.73 6.87
N ALA A 96 27.08 -19.15 5.65
CA ALA A 96 27.51 -18.46 4.44
C ALA A 96 26.85 -17.07 4.27
N LEU A 97 25.69 -16.86 4.91
CA LEU A 97 24.97 -15.60 4.85
C LEU A 97 25.34 -14.63 5.98
N ARG A 98 26.12 -15.05 6.98
CA ARG A 98 26.38 -14.23 8.18
C ARG A 98 27.22 -12.98 7.93
N ASP A 99 27.97 -12.96 6.84
CA ASP A 99 28.87 -11.85 6.50
C ASP A 99 28.22 -10.73 5.70
N ARG A 100 27.00 -10.93 5.21
CA ARG A 100 26.29 -9.90 4.45
C ARG A 100 25.94 -8.69 5.33
N PRO A 101 26.00 -7.47 4.79
CA PRO A 101 25.60 -6.27 5.54
C PRO A 101 24.09 -6.29 5.83
N LEU A 102 23.71 -5.72 6.98
CA LEU A 102 22.30 -5.49 7.29
C LEU A 102 21.70 -4.38 6.42
N CYS A 103 22.50 -3.37 6.03
CA CYS A 103 21.99 -2.37 5.11
C CYS A 103 21.76 -2.98 3.72
N GLY A 104 20.62 -2.65 3.10
CA GLY A 104 20.21 -3.23 1.83
C GLY A 104 19.67 -4.65 1.93
N LEU A 105 19.70 -5.27 3.11
CA LEU A 105 19.23 -6.63 3.30
C LEU A 105 17.72 -6.71 3.04
N LYS A 106 17.31 -7.60 2.14
CA LYS A 106 15.90 -7.93 1.90
C LYS A 106 15.35 -8.66 3.12
N ILE A 107 14.37 -8.07 3.79
CA ILE A 107 13.72 -8.63 4.97
C ILE A 107 12.23 -8.90 4.78
N LEU A 108 11.60 -8.34 3.76
CA LEU A 108 10.22 -8.66 3.36
C LEU A 108 10.24 -9.32 1.97
N SER A 109 9.47 -10.39 1.79
CA SER A 109 9.41 -11.10 0.51
C SER A 109 8.09 -11.83 0.27
N GLY A 110 7.68 -11.93 -0.99
CA GLY A 110 6.62 -12.85 -1.43
C GLY A 110 5.19 -12.40 -1.17
N PHE A 111 4.97 -11.14 -0.84
CA PHE A 111 3.64 -10.64 -0.49
C PHE A 111 2.78 -10.44 -1.73
N ARG A 112 1.61 -11.07 -1.77
CA ARG A 112 0.59 -10.90 -2.80
C ARG A 112 -0.53 -10.02 -2.27
N ARG A 113 -1.08 -9.15 -3.11
CA ARG A 113 -2.28 -8.39 -2.77
C ARG A 113 -3.46 -9.37 -2.58
N VAL A 114 -4.12 -9.30 -1.43
CA VAL A 114 -5.28 -10.14 -1.07
C VAL A 114 -6.56 -9.31 -1.11
N THR A 115 -6.49 -8.05 -0.67
CA THR A 115 -7.57 -7.05 -0.80
C THR A 115 -6.97 -5.70 -1.23
N GLU A 116 -7.80 -4.67 -1.36
CA GLU A 116 -7.35 -3.31 -1.66
C GLU A 116 -6.31 -2.77 -0.67
N SER A 117 -6.38 -3.18 0.60
CA SER A 117 -5.51 -2.69 1.68
C SER A 117 -4.69 -3.78 2.37
N THR A 118 -4.70 -5.02 1.88
CA THR A 118 -3.97 -6.13 2.52
C THR A 118 -3.14 -6.96 1.56
N TRP A 119 -1.99 -7.41 2.05
CA TRP A 119 -1.08 -8.32 1.37
C TRP A 119 -0.75 -9.51 2.27
N GLY A 120 -0.75 -10.70 1.69
CA GLY A 120 -0.56 -11.96 2.41
C GLY A 120 0.31 -12.95 1.63
N GLY A 121 0.57 -14.09 2.28
CA GLY A 121 1.43 -15.16 1.73
C GLY A 121 2.92 -14.81 1.69
N GLY A 122 3.31 -13.67 2.25
CA GLY A 122 4.69 -13.23 2.35
C GLY A 122 5.37 -13.69 3.63
N GLN A 123 6.63 -13.28 3.77
CA GLN A 123 7.48 -13.59 4.92
C GLN A 123 8.29 -12.38 5.36
N ILE A 124 8.61 -12.33 6.65
CA ILE A 124 9.51 -11.35 7.26
C ILE A 124 10.71 -12.06 7.91
N TYR A 125 11.92 -11.64 7.56
CA TYR A 125 13.17 -12.07 8.20
C TYR A 125 13.58 -11.10 9.31
N ASN A 126 13.87 -11.62 10.50
CA ASN A 126 14.39 -10.86 11.62
C ASN A 126 15.89 -11.13 11.81
N ALA A 127 16.74 -10.23 11.33
CA ALA A 127 18.19 -10.36 11.47
C ALA A 127 18.69 -10.32 12.92
N SER A 128 17.85 -9.90 13.88
CA SER A 128 18.23 -9.86 15.30
C SER A 128 18.23 -11.24 15.95
N ASP A 129 17.48 -12.20 15.42
CA ASP A 129 17.42 -13.59 15.91
C ASP A 129 17.60 -14.65 14.82
N GLY A 130 17.77 -14.24 13.56
CA GLY A 130 18.00 -15.15 12.42
C GLY A 130 16.75 -15.88 11.93
N ARG A 131 15.56 -15.50 12.40
CA ARG A 131 14.34 -16.25 12.11
C ARG A 131 13.51 -15.60 11.02
N THR A 132 12.86 -16.44 10.22
CA THR A 132 11.87 -16.03 9.23
C THR A 132 10.47 -16.44 9.68
N PHE A 133 9.51 -15.54 9.52
CA PHE A 133 8.12 -15.74 9.92
C PHE A 133 7.20 -15.53 8.72
N SER A 134 6.13 -16.32 8.64
CA SER A 134 5.01 -15.98 7.75
C SER A 134 4.45 -14.63 8.14
N SER A 135 3.99 -13.85 7.16
CA SER A 135 3.61 -12.47 7.42
C SER A 135 2.49 -11.94 6.53
N THR A 136 1.74 -11.00 7.09
CA THR A 136 0.75 -10.17 6.40
C THR A 136 1.05 -8.69 6.62
N ILE A 137 0.71 -7.87 5.63
CA ILE A 137 0.80 -6.40 5.66
C ILE A 137 -0.61 -5.86 5.44
N SER A 138 -1.04 -4.95 6.30
CA SER A 138 -2.30 -4.22 6.13
C SER A 138 -2.03 -2.72 6.18
N LEU A 139 -2.61 -1.95 5.26
CA LEU A 139 -2.69 -0.50 5.39
C LEU A 139 -3.94 -0.14 6.19
N GLU A 140 -3.74 0.60 7.27
CA GLU A 140 -4.80 1.08 8.15
C GLU A 140 -5.31 2.46 7.69
N ASN A 141 -6.48 2.86 8.21
CA ASN A 141 -7.13 4.11 7.82
C ASN A 141 -6.34 5.38 8.19
N ASP A 142 -5.48 5.30 9.21
CA ASP A 142 -4.58 6.39 9.62
C ASP A 142 -3.32 6.49 8.74
N GLY A 143 -3.19 5.62 7.74
CA GLY A 143 -2.05 5.56 6.84
C GLY A 143 -0.84 4.79 7.38
N SER A 144 -0.95 4.15 8.54
CA SER A 144 0.07 3.24 9.08
C SER A 144 0.00 1.86 8.41
N LEU A 145 1.11 1.13 8.42
CA LEU A 145 1.13 -0.29 8.08
C LEU A 145 1.15 -1.14 9.36
N ARG A 146 0.25 -2.11 9.43
CA ARG A 146 0.37 -3.23 10.38
C ARG A 146 1.07 -4.40 9.71
N ILE A 147 2.27 -4.70 10.19
CA ILE A 147 3.06 -5.86 9.77
C ILE A 147 2.91 -6.95 10.83
N ARG A 148 2.25 -8.06 10.49
CA ARG A 148 2.08 -9.19 11.40
C ARG A 148 3.00 -10.32 11.00
N GLY A 149 3.82 -10.82 11.91
CA GLY A 149 4.64 -12.02 11.75
C GLY A 149 4.15 -13.15 12.67
N TYR A 150 4.07 -14.37 12.16
CA TYR A 150 3.51 -15.52 12.90
C TYR A 150 4.17 -16.86 12.52
N VAL A 151 3.97 -17.86 13.37
CA VAL A 151 4.42 -19.25 13.14
C VAL A 151 3.20 -20.14 12.95
N GLY A 152 3.11 -20.84 11.82
CA GLY A 152 1.94 -21.65 11.47
C GLY A 152 0.73 -20.78 11.13
N ILE A 153 -0.20 -20.61 12.07
CA ILE A 153 -1.41 -19.81 11.88
C ILE A 153 -1.23 -18.37 12.39
N SER A 154 -1.94 -17.42 11.77
CA SER A 154 -1.81 -15.98 12.07
C SER A 154 -2.17 -15.60 13.50
N LEU A 155 -2.92 -16.43 14.23
CA LEU A 155 -3.28 -16.19 15.63
C LEU A 155 -2.04 -16.17 16.56
N PHE A 156 -1.03 -17.01 16.29
CA PHE A 156 0.19 -17.13 17.10
C PHE A 156 1.32 -16.28 16.51
N GLY A 157 1.26 -14.97 16.75
CA GLY A 157 2.20 -14.02 16.17
C GLY A 157 2.26 -12.68 16.89
N LYS A 158 3.10 -11.80 16.35
CA LYS A 158 3.26 -10.41 16.82
C LYS A 158 2.96 -9.46 15.67
N THR A 159 2.43 -8.30 16.02
CA THR A 159 2.21 -7.21 15.07
C THR A 159 3.11 -6.04 15.45
N VAL A 160 3.68 -5.40 14.45
CA VAL A 160 4.35 -4.11 14.56
C VAL A 160 3.65 -3.12 13.66
N GLU A 161 3.68 -1.86 14.06
CA GLU A 161 3.14 -0.76 13.30
C GLU A 161 4.30 0.02 12.68
N TRP A 162 4.21 0.28 11.39
CA TRP A 162 5.16 1.09 10.67
C TRP A 162 4.49 2.35 10.14
N VAL A 163 5.19 3.47 10.24
CA VAL A 163 4.71 4.78 9.79
C VAL A 163 5.64 5.35 8.73
N ARG A 164 5.15 6.34 7.97
CA ARG A 164 6.02 7.11 7.09
C ARG A 164 7.05 7.89 7.94
N PRO A 165 8.31 8.01 7.48
CA PRO A 165 9.32 8.80 8.18
C PRO A 165 8.90 10.28 8.26
N GLN A 166 9.12 10.90 9.41
CA GLN A 166 8.88 12.34 9.62
C GLN A 166 10.10 13.20 9.27
N GLU A 167 11.25 12.56 9.06
CA GLU A 167 12.52 13.18 8.73
C GLU A 167 13.10 12.54 7.47
N ASN A 168 13.99 13.27 6.78
CA ASN A 168 14.68 12.71 5.62
C ASN A 168 15.77 11.74 6.08
N LEU A 169 15.48 10.44 6.01
CA LEU A 169 16.43 9.39 6.34
C LEU A 169 17.35 9.14 5.14
N GLY A 170 18.67 9.26 5.35
CA GLY A 170 19.65 8.84 4.37
C GLY A 170 19.67 7.33 4.20
N ARG A 171 19.98 6.83 3.00
CA ARG A 171 20.31 5.41 2.83
C ARG A 171 21.51 5.08 3.72
N CYS A 172 21.54 3.89 4.33
CA CYS A 172 22.77 3.49 5.01
C CYS A 172 23.89 3.24 3.99
N GLY A 173 24.91 4.11 4.01
CA GLY A 173 26.02 4.10 3.06
C GLY A 173 25.69 4.83 1.78
#